data_AF-A0AAE3QUE8-F1
#
_entry.id   AF-A0AAE3QUE8-F1
#
_cell.length_a   1.000
_cell.length_b   1.000
_cell.length_c   1.000
_cell.angle_alpha   90.00
_cell.angle_beta   90.00
_cell.angle_gamma   90.00
#
_symmetry.space_group_name_H-M   'P 1'
#
loop_
_entity.id
_entity.type
_entity.pdbx_description
1 polymer ?
#
loop_
_entity_poly.entity_id
_entity_poly.type
_entity_poly.pdbx_seq_one_letter_code
_entity_poly.pdbx_strand_id
1 'polypeptide(L)'
;MKNETKMLESLSLFQDIDKQEEQEQDTWKKSIPAQVFLNHFFGMHYHIQHAENAYDLDIMPQFINYKPALQTATIEEVKKLLLNCWSTEYALRSTAELGNEQYLRNALHWTFPQAYYSVLFGLRAFLATFGIVQNNNERIKRETGMLVVKGYYPFPIAYYASGTYDNFIVHRLPLAARKPGLQLATESMEAQAQIGQFLRTTRKLYARAIRQQMQSNPQTALRNKKGEILDKFTAQHWQKINWRLGYTTYFDLLERLRISTRHREIERFVEAEIDFSLFHQCLLEIVSYLNLIHESYIAKAVGLETYEMIVNQLPDYISKGFVKDRLTQKIEPLLKKTEKSQIQHAA
;
A
#
# COMPACT_ATOMS: atom_id res chain seq x y z
N MET A 1 57.16 -28.46 -17.18
CA MET A 1 56.01 -29.00 -17.94
C MET A 1 54.85 -29.47 -17.06
N LYS A 2 54.82 -30.68 -16.45
CA LYS A 2 53.62 -31.13 -15.68
C LYS A 2 53.25 -30.27 -14.45
N ASN A 3 54.21 -29.60 -13.81
CA ASN A 3 53.96 -28.72 -12.66
C ASN A 3 53.54 -27.29 -13.05
N GLU A 4 53.88 -26.81 -14.24
CA GLU A 4 53.48 -25.46 -14.70
C GLU A 4 52.03 -25.46 -15.19
N THR A 5 51.58 -26.54 -15.83
CA THR A 5 50.18 -26.68 -16.29
C THR A 5 49.20 -26.72 -15.11
N LYS A 6 49.52 -27.45 -14.02
CA LYS A 6 48.70 -27.45 -12.79
C LYS A 6 48.66 -26.08 -12.10
N MET A 7 49.75 -25.31 -12.16
CA MET A 7 49.80 -23.99 -11.55
C MET A 7 48.95 -22.98 -12.35
N LEU A 8 48.99 -23.04 -13.69
CA LEU A 8 48.17 -22.22 -14.58
C LEU A 8 46.68 -22.56 -14.49
N GLU A 9 46.31 -23.84 -14.36
CA GLU A 9 44.93 -24.26 -14.10
C GLU A 9 44.42 -23.76 -12.74
N SER A 10 45.25 -23.80 -11.70
CA SER A 10 44.87 -23.26 -10.39
C SER A 10 44.70 -21.74 -10.43
N LEU A 11 45.58 -21.00 -11.10
CA LEU A 11 45.48 -19.55 -11.29
C LEU A 11 44.24 -19.14 -12.10
N SER A 12 43.86 -19.91 -13.12
CA SER A 12 42.61 -19.70 -13.87
C SER A 12 41.39 -19.91 -12.97
N LEU A 13 41.39 -20.96 -12.15
CA LEU A 13 40.28 -21.26 -11.23
C LEU A 13 40.11 -20.16 -10.17
N PHE A 14 41.21 -19.63 -9.62
CA PHE A 14 41.15 -18.51 -8.66
C PHE A 14 40.66 -17.21 -9.32
N GLN A 15 41.04 -16.93 -10.57
CA GLN A 15 40.54 -15.76 -11.30
C GLN A 15 39.06 -15.86 -11.66
N ASP A 16 38.54 -17.07 -11.88
CA ASP A 16 37.12 -17.30 -12.14
C ASP A 16 36.29 -17.20 -10.85
N ILE A 17 36.83 -17.64 -9.70
CA ILE A 17 36.23 -17.45 -8.37
C ILE A 17 36.16 -15.96 -8.01
N ASP A 18 37.26 -15.21 -8.17
CA ASP A 18 37.30 -13.76 -7.87
C ASP A 18 36.30 -12.98 -8.75
N LYS A 19 36.18 -13.35 -10.03
CA LYS A 19 35.18 -12.73 -10.95
C LYS A 19 33.74 -13.11 -10.60
N GLN A 20 33.51 -14.34 -10.15
CA GLN A 20 32.19 -14.76 -9.66
C GLN A 20 31.83 -14.02 -8.37
N GLU A 21 32.75 -13.88 -7.42
CA GLU A 21 32.56 -13.10 -6.20
C GLU A 21 32.32 -11.61 -6.47
N GLU A 22 33.03 -10.99 -7.42
CA GLU A 22 32.78 -9.61 -7.84
C GLU A 22 31.41 -9.43 -8.52
N GLN A 23 31.00 -10.39 -9.35
CA GLN A 23 29.68 -10.39 -10.01
C GLN A 23 28.53 -10.62 -9.01
N GLU A 24 28.71 -11.53 -8.05
CA GLU A 24 27.75 -11.75 -6.96
C GLU A 24 27.65 -10.51 -6.06
N GLN A 25 28.77 -9.86 -5.72
CA GLN A 25 28.75 -8.61 -4.94
C GLN A 25 28.09 -7.45 -5.68
N ASP A 26 28.29 -7.32 -7.00
CA ASP A 26 27.64 -6.28 -7.80
C ASP A 26 26.13 -6.56 -7.98
N THR A 27 25.75 -7.82 -8.10
CA THR A 27 24.33 -8.25 -8.15
C THR A 27 23.64 -8.02 -6.80
N TRP A 28 24.29 -8.35 -5.69
CA TRP A 28 23.82 -8.07 -4.34
C TRP A 28 23.61 -6.56 -4.09
N LYS A 29 24.57 -5.71 -4.50
CA LYS A 29 24.42 -4.25 -4.35
C LYS A 29 23.23 -3.70 -5.17
N LYS A 30 22.91 -4.32 -6.31
CA LYS A 30 21.76 -3.96 -7.16
C LYS A 30 20.41 -4.44 -6.59
N SER A 31 20.39 -5.53 -5.80
CA SER A 31 19.18 -6.09 -5.20
C SER A 31 18.74 -5.39 -3.90
N ILE A 32 19.67 -4.77 -3.16
CA ILE A 32 19.37 -4.07 -1.89
C ILE A 32 18.19 -3.08 -1.99
N PRO A 33 18.08 -2.19 -3.00
CA PRO A 33 16.94 -1.27 -3.09
C PRO A 33 15.59 -1.98 -3.24
N ALA A 34 15.57 -3.10 -3.97
CA ALA A 34 14.37 -3.91 -4.14
C ALA A 34 14.02 -4.63 -2.82
N GLN A 35 15.00 -5.25 -2.18
CA GLN A 35 14.82 -5.90 -0.86
C GLN A 35 14.29 -4.90 0.18
N VAL A 36 14.87 -3.71 0.30
CA VAL A 36 14.41 -2.66 1.22
C VAL A 36 12.96 -2.27 0.94
N PHE A 37 12.59 -2.12 -0.33
CA PHE A 37 11.22 -1.79 -0.70
C PHE A 37 10.23 -2.88 -0.30
N LEU A 38 10.59 -4.16 -0.49
CA LEU A 38 9.75 -5.30 -0.14
C LEU A 38 9.64 -5.48 1.38
N ASN A 39 10.74 -5.25 2.12
CA ASN A 39 10.76 -5.22 3.59
C ASN A 39 9.76 -4.25 4.19
N HIS A 40 9.46 -3.14 3.51
CA HIS A 40 8.43 -2.23 3.98
C HIS A 40 7.02 -2.85 3.96
N PHE A 41 6.71 -3.70 2.98
CA PHE A 41 5.44 -4.43 2.94
C PHE A 41 5.40 -5.55 3.97
N PHE A 42 6.52 -6.24 4.21
CA PHE A 42 6.64 -7.17 5.33
C PHE A 42 6.42 -6.48 6.68
N GLY A 43 7.01 -5.30 6.89
CA GLY A 43 6.78 -4.50 8.10
C GLY A 43 5.31 -4.09 8.27
N MET A 44 4.63 -3.70 7.19
CA MET A 44 3.20 -3.39 7.23
C MET A 44 2.36 -4.63 7.55
N HIS A 45 2.63 -5.75 6.91
CA HIS A 45 1.95 -7.02 7.16
C HIS A 45 2.14 -7.48 8.61
N TYR A 46 3.39 -7.50 9.11
CA TYR A 46 3.70 -7.83 10.50
C TYR A 46 2.91 -6.93 11.46
N HIS A 47 2.88 -5.62 11.21
CA HIS A 47 2.19 -4.66 12.07
C HIS A 47 0.67 -4.89 12.11
N ILE A 48 0.06 -5.33 11.00
CA ILE A 48 -1.35 -5.72 10.94
C ILE A 48 -1.58 -6.99 11.75
N GLN A 49 -0.78 -8.03 11.52
CA GLN A 49 -0.97 -9.36 12.13
C GLN A 49 -0.77 -9.37 13.64
N HIS A 50 0.09 -8.50 14.18
CA HIS A 50 0.42 -8.46 15.60
C HIS A 50 -0.32 -7.36 16.37
N ALA A 51 -1.35 -6.76 15.77
CA ALA A 51 -2.16 -5.76 16.45
C ALA A 51 -3.43 -6.40 17.04
N GLU A 52 -3.58 -6.27 18.36
CA GLU A 52 -4.70 -6.86 19.13
C GLU A 52 -6.07 -6.50 18.55
N ASN A 53 -6.27 -5.24 18.19
CA ASN A 53 -7.56 -4.71 17.74
C ASN A 53 -7.58 -4.42 16.22
N ALA A 54 -6.85 -5.21 15.43
CA ALA A 54 -6.76 -4.98 13.98
C ALA A 54 -8.12 -5.04 13.29
N TYR A 55 -9.04 -5.88 13.78
CA TYR A 55 -10.33 -6.17 13.14
C TYR A 55 -11.54 -5.56 13.89
N ASP A 56 -11.31 -4.88 15.01
CA ASP A 56 -12.38 -4.42 15.90
C ASP A 56 -12.92 -3.06 15.46
N LEU A 57 -13.62 -3.04 14.32
CA LEU A 57 -14.28 -1.82 13.85
C LEU A 57 -15.48 -1.43 14.74
N ASP A 58 -16.09 -2.39 15.44
CA ASP A 58 -17.28 -2.16 16.27
C ASP A 58 -17.01 -1.31 17.51
N ILE A 59 -15.75 -1.17 17.93
CA ILE A 59 -15.35 -0.26 19.03
C ILE A 59 -14.90 1.11 18.51
N MET A 60 -14.78 1.31 17.20
CA MET A 60 -14.32 2.57 16.62
C MET A 60 -15.46 3.59 16.56
N PRO A 61 -15.32 4.78 17.19
CA PRO A 61 -16.39 5.79 17.20
C PRO A 61 -16.88 6.19 15.81
N GLN A 62 -15.97 6.23 14.83
CA GLN A 62 -16.19 6.63 13.44
C GLN A 62 -16.96 5.56 12.66
N PHE A 63 -16.82 4.29 13.05
CA PHE A 63 -17.60 3.19 12.50
C PHE A 63 -18.96 3.09 13.18
N ILE A 64 -19.02 3.20 14.52
CA ILE A 64 -20.28 3.20 15.28
C ILE A 64 -21.19 4.32 14.79
N ASN A 65 -20.70 5.57 14.80
CA ASN A 65 -21.45 6.77 14.43
C ASN A 65 -21.41 7.08 12.94
N TYR A 66 -21.06 6.08 12.13
CA TYR A 66 -20.96 6.23 10.69
C TYR A 66 -22.33 6.58 10.09
N LYS A 67 -22.41 7.75 9.45
CA LYS A 67 -23.61 8.26 8.77
C LYS A 67 -23.32 8.35 7.27
N PRO A 68 -23.81 7.41 6.44
CA PRO A 68 -23.61 7.46 5.01
C PRO A 68 -24.38 8.63 4.40
N ALA A 69 -23.85 9.20 3.32
CA ALA A 69 -24.53 10.16 2.46
C ALA A 69 -24.83 9.52 1.11
N LEU A 70 -25.35 8.28 1.15
CA LEU A 70 -25.59 7.46 -0.02
C LEU A 70 -26.94 7.82 -0.66
N GLN A 71 -26.93 8.07 -1.97
CA GLN A 71 -28.15 8.20 -2.77
C GLN A 71 -28.41 6.89 -3.51
N THR A 72 -29.67 6.60 -3.85
CA THR A 72 -30.04 5.37 -4.59
C THR A 72 -29.25 5.22 -5.89
N ALA A 73 -29.01 6.32 -6.62
CA ALA A 73 -28.20 6.32 -7.85
C ALA A 73 -26.72 5.95 -7.61
N THR A 74 -26.22 6.12 -6.38
CA THR A 74 -24.84 5.80 -5.99
C THR A 74 -24.66 4.31 -5.70
N ILE A 75 -25.73 3.56 -5.41
CA ILE A 75 -25.67 2.12 -5.15
C ILE A 75 -25.14 1.36 -6.36
N GLU A 76 -25.60 1.68 -7.57
CA GLU A 76 -25.12 1.00 -8.80
C GLU A 76 -23.63 1.26 -9.07
N GLU A 77 -23.14 2.47 -8.81
CA GLU A 77 -21.71 2.77 -8.94
C GLU A 77 -20.90 2.01 -7.87
N VAL A 78 -21.40 1.92 -6.63
CA VAL A 78 -20.78 1.11 -5.56
C VAL A 78 -20.70 -0.35 -5.99
N LYS A 79 -21.77 -0.94 -6.54
CA LYS A 79 -21.77 -2.32 -7.05
C LYS A 79 -20.69 -2.52 -8.12
N LYS A 80 -20.62 -1.62 -9.09
CA LYS A 80 -19.60 -1.67 -10.16
C LYS A 80 -18.18 -1.59 -9.61
N LEU A 81 -17.94 -0.69 -8.64
CA LEU A 81 -16.64 -0.53 -8.01
C LEU A 81 -16.27 -1.77 -7.18
N LEU A 82 -17.20 -2.34 -6.43
CA LEU A 82 -17.00 -3.59 -5.69
C LEU A 82 -16.69 -4.76 -6.63
N LEU A 83 -17.41 -4.92 -7.74
CA LEU A 83 -17.12 -5.96 -8.72
C LEU A 83 -15.69 -5.83 -9.28
N ASN A 84 -15.23 -4.61 -9.58
CA ASN A 84 -13.85 -4.38 -10.01
C ASN A 84 -12.85 -4.68 -8.88
N CYS A 85 -13.15 -4.28 -7.65
CA CYS A 85 -12.35 -4.57 -6.46
C CYS A 85 -12.13 -6.08 -6.30
N TRP A 86 -13.23 -6.85 -6.27
CA TRP A 86 -13.21 -8.30 -6.05
C TRP A 86 -12.62 -9.07 -7.22
N SER A 87 -12.93 -8.70 -8.46
CA SER A 87 -12.32 -9.32 -9.65
C SER A 87 -10.80 -9.12 -9.66
N THR A 88 -10.34 -7.94 -9.26
CA THR A 88 -8.90 -7.64 -9.20
C THR A 88 -8.22 -8.37 -8.04
N GLU A 89 -8.88 -8.47 -6.87
CA GLU A 89 -8.38 -9.25 -5.74
C GLU A 89 -8.33 -10.74 -6.06
N TYR A 90 -9.35 -11.27 -6.75
CA TYR A 90 -9.38 -12.66 -7.22
C TYR A 90 -8.17 -12.97 -8.12
N ALA A 91 -7.87 -12.10 -9.09
CA ALA A 91 -6.71 -12.28 -9.96
C ALA A 91 -5.38 -12.28 -9.18
N LEU A 92 -5.27 -11.44 -8.15
CA LEU A 92 -4.11 -11.42 -7.24
C LEU A 92 -4.00 -12.74 -6.47
N ARG A 93 -5.12 -13.26 -5.93
CA ARG A 93 -5.19 -14.54 -5.21
C ARG A 93 -4.77 -15.72 -6.09
N SER A 94 -5.35 -15.83 -7.27
CA SER A 94 -5.02 -16.91 -8.21
C SER A 94 -3.55 -16.91 -8.59
N THR A 95 -2.92 -15.74 -8.71
CA THR A 95 -1.48 -15.64 -8.96
C THR A 95 -0.66 -16.21 -7.79
N ALA A 96 -1.04 -15.88 -6.56
CA ALA A 96 -0.35 -16.37 -5.35
C ALA A 96 -0.52 -17.88 -5.12
N GLU A 97 -1.68 -18.45 -5.48
CA GLU A 97 -1.99 -19.87 -5.27
C GLU A 97 -1.39 -20.81 -6.33
N LEU A 98 -1.29 -20.36 -7.59
CA LEU A 98 -0.92 -21.22 -8.73
C LEU A 98 0.59 -21.18 -9.08
N GLY A 99 1.35 -20.28 -8.47
CA GLY A 99 2.71 -19.97 -8.88
C GLY A 99 3.78 -20.83 -8.23
N ASN A 100 4.70 -21.38 -9.04
CA ASN A 100 6.03 -21.71 -8.52
C ASN A 100 6.85 -20.42 -8.34
N GLU A 101 7.97 -20.50 -7.61
CA GLU A 101 8.79 -19.32 -7.27
C GLU A 101 9.22 -18.51 -8.50
N GLN A 102 9.62 -19.18 -9.59
CA GLN A 102 10.00 -18.52 -10.84
C GLN A 102 8.82 -17.81 -11.52
N TYR A 103 7.61 -18.36 -11.44
CA TYR A 103 6.41 -17.69 -11.93
C TYR A 103 6.10 -16.47 -11.07
N LEU A 104 6.11 -16.61 -9.74
CA LEU A 104 5.82 -15.52 -8.80
C LEU A 104 6.80 -14.36 -8.93
N ARG A 105 8.08 -14.66 -9.16
CA ARG A 105 9.12 -13.68 -9.48
C ARG A 105 8.76 -12.81 -10.69
N ASN A 106 8.32 -13.42 -11.78
CA ASN A 106 7.91 -12.71 -12.99
C ASN A 106 6.51 -12.08 -12.88
N ALA A 107 5.70 -12.53 -11.93
CA ALA A 107 4.34 -12.06 -11.75
C ALA A 107 4.23 -10.65 -11.16
N LEU A 108 5.32 -10.12 -10.59
CA LEU A 108 5.34 -8.78 -9.99
C LEU A 108 4.84 -7.68 -10.94
N HIS A 109 5.08 -7.84 -12.25
CA HIS A 109 4.62 -6.90 -13.28
C HIS A 109 3.10 -6.68 -13.27
N TRP A 110 2.31 -7.70 -12.90
CA TRP A 110 0.85 -7.59 -12.81
C TRP A 110 0.33 -7.60 -11.37
N THR A 111 0.97 -8.29 -10.42
CA THR A 111 0.49 -8.30 -9.03
C THR A 111 0.61 -6.95 -8.36
N PHE A 112 1.64 -6.15 -8.68
CA PHE A 112 1.78 -4.79 -8.18
C PHE A 112 0.60 -3.89 -8.58
N PRO A 113 0.25 -3.76 -9.89
CA PRO A 113 -0.97 -3.09 -10.31
C PRO A 113 -2.23 -3.70 -9.70
N GLN A 114 -2.38 -5.02 -9.67
CA GLN A 114 -3.57 -5.69 -9.14
C GLN A 114 -3.80 -5.32 -7.67
N ALA A 115 -2.75 -5.37 -6.84
CA ALA A 115 -2.84 -4.97 -5.43
C ALA A 115 -3.27 -3.51 -5.27
N TYR A 116 -2.66 -2.59 -6.02
CA TYR A 116 -3.04 -1.17 -5.99
C TYR A 116 -4.49 -0.96 -6.45
N TYR A 117 -4.87 -1.54 -7.59
CA TYR A 117 -6.19 -1.29 -8.19
C TYR A 117 -7.32 -1.94 -7.40
N SER A 118 -7.10 -3.12 -6.82
CA SER A 118 -8.07 -3.75 -5.93
C SER A 118 -8.43 -2.81 -4.77
N VAL A 119 -7.42 -2.33 -4.03
CA VAL A 119 -7.63 -1.38 -2.93
C VAL A 119 -8.20 -0.04 -3.40
N LEU A 120 -7.76 0.48 -4.56
CA LEU A 120 -8.31 1.71 -5.12
C LEU A 120 -9.81 1.59 -5.41
N PHE A 121 -10.27 0.46 -5.96
CA PHE A 121 -11.69 0.26 -6.26
C PHE A 121 -12.52 0.13 -4.98
N GLY A 122 -12.04 -0.64 -3.99
CA GLY A 122 -12.67 -0.73 -2.66
C GLY A 122 -12.76 0.64 -1.98
N LEU A 123 -11.67 1.40 -2.00
CA LEU A 123 -11.59 2.76 -1.46
C LEU A 123 -12.54 3.72 -2.18
N ARG A 124 -12.66 3.65 -3.51
CA ARG A 124 -13.59 4.49 -4.27
C ARG A 124 -15.05 4.13 -3.96
N ALA A 125 -15.35 2.85 -3.79
CA ALA A 125 -16.68 2.41 -3.35
C ALA A 125 -16.97 2.95 -1.94
N PHE A 126 -16.00 2.91 -1.03
CA PHE A 126 -16.11 3.50 0.30
C PHE A 126 -16.28 5.03 0.23
N LEU A 127 -15.53 5.75 -0.60
CA LEU A 127 -15.72 7.20 -0.76
C LEU A 127 -17.10 7.55 -1.34
N ALA A 128 -17.64 6.72 -2.23
CA ALA A 128 -18.98 6.90 -2.77
C ALA A 128 -20.07 6.84 -1.68
N THR A 129 -19.85 6.11 -0.59
CA THR A 129 -20.77 6.10 0.57
C THR A 129 -20.85 7.45 1.30
N PHE A 130 -19.84 8.32 1.13
CA PHE A 130 -19.86 9.71 1.59
C PHE A 130 -20.39 10.69 0.52
N GLY A 131 -20.91 10.20 -0.60
CA GLY A 131 -21.29 11.02 -1.76
C GLY A 131 -20.09 11.53 -2.57
N ILE A 132 -18.88 11.01 -2.35
CA ILE A 132 -17.67 11.42 -3.06
C ILE A 132 -17.42 10.46 -4.23
N VAL A 133 -17.95 10.79 -5.40
CA VAL A 133 -17.68 10.06 -6.64
C VAL A 133 -16.58 10.80 -7.40
N GLN A 134 -15.35 10.28 -7.36
CA GLN A 134 -14.17 10.89 -8.01
C GLN A 134 -13.34 9.85 -8.77
N ASN A 135 -12.75 10.30 -9.89
CA ASN A 135 -11.84 9.51 -10.72
C ASN A 135 -10.40 10.07 -10.72
N ASN A 136 -10.19 11.23 -10.09
CA ASN A 136 -8.87 11.85 -9.98
C ASN A 136 -8.11 11.25 -8.79
N ASN A 137 -7.01 10.55 -9.08
CA ASN A 137 -6.18 9.88 -8.07
C ASN A 137 -5.62 10.86 -7.02
N GLU A 138 -5.20 12.06 -7.39
CA GLU A 138 -4.68 13.04 -6.41
C GLU A 138 -5.76 13.45 -5.41
N ARG A 139 -7.00 13.61 -5.86
CA ARG A 139 -8.12 13.92 -4.97
C ARG A 139 -8.45 12.73 -4.08
N ILE A 140 -8.52 11.51 -4.64
CA ILE A 140 -8.75 10.27 -3.87
C ILE A 140 -7.71 10.14 -2.74
N LYS A 141 -6.44 10.41 -3.04
CA LYS A 141 -5.35 10.41 -2.03
C LYS A 141 -5.59 11.42 -0.91
N ARG A 142 -5.99 12.65 -1.27
CA ARG A 142 -6.29 13.69 -0.26
C ARG A 142 -7.46 13.27 0.64
N GLU A 143 -8.54 12.77 0.06
CA GLU A 143 -9.69 12.28 0.84
C GLU A 143 -9.30 11.11 1.74
N THR A 144 -8.50 10.17 1.23
CA THR A 144 -7.98 9.04 2.01
C THR A 144 -7.13 9.50 3.18
N GLY A 145 -6.22 10.46 2.95
CA GLY A 145 -5.45 11.11 4.00
C GLY A 145 -6.33 11.70 5.10
N MET A 146 -7.43 12.36 4.72
CA MET A 146 -8.38 12.91 5.68
C MET A 146 -9.11 11.82 6.46
N LEU A 147 -9.53 10.73 5.82
CA LEU A 147 -10.18 9.60 6.49
C LEU A 147 -9.25 8.96 7.52
N VAL A 148 -7.98 8.75 7.18
CA VAL A 148 -6.95 8.22 8.10
C VAL A 148 -6.79 9.14 9.30
N VAL A 149 -6.58 10.45 9.08
CA VAL A 149 -6.41 11.42 10.17
C VAL A 149 -7.65 11.51 11.06
N LYS A 150 -8.85 11.47 10.48
CA LYS A 150 -10.12 11.51 11.22
C LYS A 150 -10.45 10.21 11.97
N GLY A 151 -9.68 9.14 11.79
CA GLY A 151 -9.84 7.89 12.54
C GLY A 151 -10.87 6.93 11.95
N TYR A 152 -11.10 6.96 10.64
CA TYR A 152 -11.94 5.97 9.94
C TYR A 152 -11.24 4.63 9.68
N TYR A 153 -10.02 4.48 10.19
CA TYR A 153 -9.14 3.37 9.91
C TYR A 153 -8.60 2.82 11.24
N PRO A 154 -8.61 1.51 11.48
CA PRO A 154 -8.08 0.89 12.70
C PRO A 154 -6.58 1.17 12.87
N PHE A 155 -6.12 1.11 14.11
CA PHE A 155 -4.76 1.48 14.50
C PHE A 155 -3.64 0.98 13.55
N PRO A 156 -3.64 -0.29 13.07
CA PRO A 156 -2.52 -0.84 12.30
C PRO A 156 -2.30 -0.19 10.94
N ILE A 157 -3.28 0.53 10.41
CA ILE A 157 -3.17 1.28 9.14
C ILE A 157 -3.61 2.74 9.29
N ALA A 158 -3.82 3.20 10.54
CA ALA A 158 -4.21 4.57 10.87
C ALA A 158 -3.03 5.55 10.89
N TYR A 159 -1.82 5.07 10.61
CA TYR A 159 -0.60 5.87 10.58
C TYR A 159 -0.55 6.78 9.35
N TYR A 160 0.19 7.89 9.49
CA TYR A 160 0.40 8.82 8.37
C TYR A 160 1.64 9.68 8.61
N ALA A 161 2.17 10.27 7.54
CA ALA A 161 3.21 11.29 7.60
C ALA A 161 2.70 12.66 7.13
N SER A 162 3.19 13.70 7.81
CA SER A 162 2.97 15.11 7.47
C SER A 162 4.29 15.89 7.57
N GLY A 163 4.21 17.22 7.51
CA GLY A 163 5.39 18.08 7.58
C GLY A 163 6.02 18.40 6.22
N THR A 164 7.01 19.27 6.24
CA THR A 164 7.61 19.88 5.05
C THR A 164 8.82 19.09 4.58
N TYR A 165 9.33 19.39 3.38
CA TYR A 165 10.48 18.67 2.82
C TYR A 165 11.67 18.65 3.80
N ASP A 166 12.24 17.47 4.01
CA ASP A 166 13.30 17.15 4.98
C ASP A 166 12.94 17.39 6.47
N ASN A 167 11.70 17.74 6.81
CA ASN A 167 11.16 17.81 8.17
C ASN A 167 9.82 17.07 8.27
N PHE A 168 9.86 15.76 8.03
CA PHE A 168 8.67 14.90 8.04
C PHE A 168 8.39 14.34 9.44
N ILE A 169 7.13 14.40 9.83
CA ILE A 169 6.64 13.85 11.10
C ILE A 169 5.79 12.63 10.80
N VAL A 170 6.10 11.50 11.44
CA VAL A 170 5.29 10.27 11.38
C VAL A 170 4.39 10.22 12.59
N HIS A 171 3.11 9.99 12.37
CA HIS A 171 2.06 9.96 13.39
C HIS A 171 1.57 8.52 13.62
N ARG A 172 1.22 8.21 14.86
CA ARG A 172 0.64 6.91 15.29
C ARG A 172 1.54 5.70 15.05
N LEU A 173 2.86 5.91 14.94
CA LEU A 173 3.90 4.89 14.96
C LEU A 173 5.03 5.35 15.88
N PRO A 174 4.93 5.11 17.21
CA PRO A 174 5.89 5.64 18.18
C PRO A 174 7.33 5.16 17.92
N LEU A 175 7.53 4.00 17.32
CA LEU A 175 8.85 3.40 17.07
C LEU A 175 9.41 3.74 15.67
N ALA A 176 8.69 4.52 14.86
CA ALA A 176 9.05 4.85 13.48
C ALA A 176 10.30 5.74 13.34
N ALA A 177 10.81 6.35 14.41
CA ALA A 177 12.00 7.21 14.38
C ALA A 177 13.30 6.44 14.15
N ARG A 178 13.31 5.13 14.45
CA ARG A 178 14.51 4.29 14.30
C ARG A 178 14.86 4.06 12.83
N LYS A 179 16.14 3.79 12.58
CA LYS A 179 16.62 3.34 11.28
C LYS A 179 16.32 1.84 11.17
N PRO A 180 15.54 1.40 10.19
CA PRO A 180 15.27 -0.03 10.01
C PRO A 180 16.50 -0.77 9.49
N GLY A 181 16.52 -2.08 9.75
CA GLY A 181 17.47 -3.03 9.20
C GLY A 181 17.14 -3.48 7.78
N LEU A 182 17.98 -4.39 7.25
CA LEU A 182 17.76 -5.07 5.97
C LEU A 182 17.04 -6.41 6.12
N GLN A 183 16.88 -6.90 7.35
CA GLN A 183 16.20 -8.16 7.64
C GLN A 183 14.68 -7.97 7.68
N LEU A 184 13.96 -9.07 7.50
CA LEU A 184 12.51 -9.08 7.70
C LEU A 184 12.17 -8.72 9.14
N ALA A 185 11.10 -7.95 9.32
CA ALA A 185 10.66 -7.56 10.65
C ALA A 185 10.15 -8.78 11.43
N THR A 186 10.79 -9.09 12.55
CA THR A 186 10.37 -10.13 13.50
C THR A 186 9.78 -9.54 14.79
N GLU A 187 9.87 -8.22 14.96
CA GLU A 187 9.39 -7.49 16.13
C GLU A 187 8.68 -6.19 15.73
N SER A 188 7.77 -5.73 16.60
CA SER A 188 6.96 -4.52 16.39
C SER A 188 7.82 -3.27 16.15
N MET A 189 8.98 -3.21 16.79
CA MET A 189 9.91 -2.09 16.63
C MET A 189 10.41 -1.96 15.20
N GLU A 190 10.94 -3.05 14.65
CA GLU A 190 11.48 -3.09 13.28
C GLU A 190 10.36 -2.86 12.26
N ALA A 191 9.18 -3.47 12.46
CA ALA A 191 8.01 -3.26 11.62
C ALA A 191 7.62 -1.77 11.53
N GLN A 192 7.54 -1.08 12.66
CA GLN A 192 7.23 0.36 12.68
C GLN A 192 8.34 1.23 12.08
N ALA A 193 9.62 0.85 12.27
CA ALA A 193 10.75 1.54 11.66
C ALA A 193 10.72 1.44 10.13
N GLN A 194 10.40 0.25 9.60
CA GLN A 194 10.21 -0.01 8.16
C GLN A 194 9.08 0.87 7.60
N ILE A 195 7.89 0.86 8.23
CA ILE A 195 6.76 1.69 7.82
C ILE A 195 7.12 3.18 7.88
N GLY A 196 7.80 3.60 8.96
CA GLY A 196 8.25 4.97 9.17
C GLY A 196 9.19 5.47 8.07
N GLN A 197 10.19 4.66 7.69
CA GLN A 197 11.07 4.97 6.57
C GLN A 197 10.29 5.02 5.25
N PHE A 198 9.36 4.08 5.04
CA PHE A 198 8.58 4.03 3.81
C PHE A 198 7.72 5.28 3.63
N LEU A 199 7.05 5.76 4.68
CA LEU A 199 6.29 7.00 4.68
C LEU A 199 7.17 8.22 4.35
N ARG A 200 8.34 8.35 5.00
CA ARG A 200 9.25 9.48 4.77
C ARG A 200 9.80 9.50 3.34
N THR A 201 10.24 8.36 2.85
CA THR A 201 10.79 8.26 1.48
C THR A 201 9.71 8.52 0.43
N THR A 202 8.51 7.98 0.63
CA THR A 202 7.34 8.23 -0.23
C THR A 202 6.97 9.71 -0.26
N ARG A 203 6.90 10.36 0.90
CA ARG A 203 6.64 11.80 0.99
C ARG A 203 7.72 12.64 0.31
N LYS A 204 9.00 12.23 0.44
CA LYS A 204 10.14 12.88 -0.24
C LYS A 204 10.00 12.81 -1.76
N LEU A 205 9.63 11.64 -2.29
CA LEU A 205 9.39 11.43 -3.73
C LEU A 205 8.27 12.34 -4.24
N TYR A 206 7.14 12.40 -3.53
CA TYR A 206 6.04 13.27 -3.94
C TYR A 206 6.39 14.76 -3.89
N ALA A 207 7.12 15.21 -2.87
CA ALA A 207 7.58 16.59 -2.82
C ALA A 207 8.44 16.94 -4.02
N ARG A 208 9.36 16.05 -4.42
CA ARG A 208 10.17 16.23 -5.62
C ARG A 208 9.33 16.24 -6.90
N ALA A 209 8.34 15.35 -7.02
CA ALA A 209 7.43 15.30 -8.16
C ALA A 209 6.60 16.58 -8.29
N ILE A 210 5.99 17.07 -7.19
CA ILE A 210 5.23 18.32 -7.17
C ILE A 210 6.13 19.51 -7.54
N ARG A 211 7.36 19.54 -7.01
CA ARG A 211 8.35 20.55 -7.38
C ARG A 211 8.62 20.52 -8.89
N GLN A 212 8.88 19.34 -9.45
CA GLN A 212 9.17 19.19 -10.87
C GLN A 212 7.99 19.65 -11.74
N GLN A 213 6.77 19.22 -11.42
CA GLN A 213 5.55 19.63 -12.12
C GLN A 213 5.29 21.14 -12.04
N MET A 214 5.53 21.75 -10.88
CA MET A 214 5.37 23.19 -10.71
C MET A 214 6.43 23.97 -11.51
N GLN A 215 7.67 23.49 -11.53
CA GLN A 215 8.78 24.14 -12.23
C GLN A 215 8.74 23.92 -13.75
N SER A 216 8.11 22.85 -14.23
CA SER A 216 7.89 22.63 -15.66
C SER A 216 6.83 23.56 -16.27
N ASN A 217 5.97 24.18 -15.46
CA ASN A 217 5.00 25.16 -15.93
C ASN A 217 5.55 26.59 -15.72
N PRO A 218 5.87 27.35 -16.79
CA PRO A 218 6.45 28.69 -16.69
C PRO A 218 5.62 29.71 -15.92
N GLN A 219 4.30 29.52 -15.82
CA GLN A 219 3.37 30.40 -15.10
C GLN A 219 3.40 30.16 -13.58
N THR A 220 3.68 28.93 -13.14
CA THR A 220 3.71 28.59 -11.70
C THR A 220 5.12 28.42 -11.16
N ALA A 221 6.13 28.38 -12.03
CA ALA A 221 7.53 28.23 -11.68
C ALA A 221 7.98 29.36 -10.73
N LEU A 222 8.64 28.98 -9.63
CA LEU A 222 9.25 29.96 -8.74
C LEU A 222 10.55 30.46 -9.38
N ARG A 223 10.72 31.79 -9.37
CA ARG A 223 11.83 32.47 -10.02
C ARG A 223 12.75 33.17 -9.02
N ASN A 224 14.02 33.35 -9.40
CA ASN A 224 14.96 34.17 -8.65
C ASN A 224 14.70 35.68 -8.89
N LYS A 225 15.47 36.55 -8.22
CA LYS A 225 15.36 38.01 -8.39
C LYS A 225 15.66 38.49 -9.83
N LYS A 226 16.34 37.68 -10.64
CA LYS A 226 16.66 37.95 -12.05
C LYS A 226 15.57 37.45 -13.02
N GLY A 227 14.51 36.81 -12.52
CA GLY A 227 13.43 36.25 -13.33
C GLY A 227 13.68 34.84 -13.87
N GLU A 228 14.80 34.20 -13.53
CA GLU A 228 15.13 32.83 -13.97
C GLU A 228 14.46 31.79 -13.07
N ILE A 229 14.12 30.63 -13.62
CA ILE A 229 13.52 29.52 -12.89
C ILE A 229 14.49 28.96 -11.84
N LEU A 230 13.99 28.63 -10.64
CA LEU A 230 14.81 28.14 -9.53
C LEU A 230 15.23 26.66 -9.66
N ASP A 231 16.54 26.43 -9.71
CA ASP A 231 17.15 25.10 -9.70
C ASP A 231 17.23 24.44 -8.32
N LYS A 232 17.22 25.23 -7.24
CA LYS A 232 17.28 24.73 -5.86
C LYS A 232 16.25 25.41 -4.97
N PHE A 233 15.59 24.64 -4.12
CA PHE A 233 14.57 25.13 -3.21
C PHE A 233 15.16 25.32 -1.81
N THR A 234 14.92 26.48 -1.22
CA THR A 234 15.16 26.74 0.20
C THR A 234 13.99 26.18 1.02
N ALA A 235 14.12 26.15 2.35
CA ALA A 235 13.02 25.76 3.24
C ALA A 235 11.74 26.59 3.00
N GLN A 236 11.88 27.89 2.73
CA GLN A 236 10.75 28.77 2.40
C GLN A 236 10.07 28.39 1.08
N HIS A 237 10.82 27.96 0.07
CA HIS A 237 10.25 27.50 -1.21
C HIS A 237 9.48 26.18 -1.02
N TRP A 238 10.02 25.26 -0.23
CA TRP A 238 9.32 24.01 0.13
C TRP A 238 8.05 24.27 0.92
N GLN A 239 8.04 25.26 1.82
CA GLN A 239 6.83 25.67 2.54
C GLN A 239 5.69 26.06 1.60
N LYS A 240 5.98 26.77 0.50
CA LYS A 240 4.98 27.23 -0.49
C LYS A 240 4.24 26.09 -1.18
N ILE A 241 4.85 24.92 -1.30
CA ILE A 241 4.24 23.74 -1.95
C ILE A 241 3.79 22.67 -0.96
N ASN A 242 4.05 22.87 0.34
CA ASN A 242 3.74 21.88 1.38
C ASN A 242 2.24 21.54 1.44
N TRP A 243 1.36 22.52 1.26
CA TRP A 243 -0.09 22.29 1.26
C TRP A 243 -0.55 21.30 0.16
N ARG A 244 0.20 21.21 -0.95
CA ARG A 244 -0.12 20.30 -2.06
C ARG A 244 0.17 18.83 -1.74
N LEU A 245 1.03 18.57 -0.74
CA LEU A 245 1.44 17.21 -0.36
C LEU A 245 0.31 16.42 0.32
N GLY A 246 -0.58 17.10 1.06
CA GLY A 246 -1.54 16.41 1.92
C GLY A 246 -0.86 15.50 2.94
N TYR A 247 -1.57 14.45 3.37
CA TYR A 247 -1.04 13.39 4.22
C TYR A 247 -0.54 12.23 3.38
N THR A 248 0.55 11.60 3.82
CA THR A 248 1.07 10.36 3.23
C THR A 248 0.63 9.19 4.10
N THR A 249 -0.03 8.19 3.52
CA THR A 249 -0.72 7.10 4.25
C THR A 249 -0.37 5.72 3.66
N TYR A 250 -0.97 4.64 4.16
CA TYR A 250 -0.86 3.30 3.57
C TYR A 250 -1.19 3.29 2.06
N PHE A 251 -2.14 4.13 1.61
CA PHE A 251 -2.56 4.15 0.22
C PHE A 251 -1.47 4.71 -0.70
N ASP A 252 -0.71 5.68 -0.22
CA ASP A 252 0.46 6.21 -0.89
C ASP A 252 1.58 5.17 -1.05
N LEU A 253 1.69 4.24 -0.09
CA LEU A 253 2.64 3.15 -0.11
C LEU A 253 2.27 2.13 -1.20
N LEU A 254 0.98 1.77 -1.28
CA LEU A 254 0.46 0.93 -2.37
C LEU A 254 0.64 1.58 -3.75
N GLU A 255 0.48 2.90 -3.87
CA GLU A 255 0.72 3.61 -5.13
C GLU A 255 2.17 3.43 -5.63
N ARG A 256 3.15 3.24 -4.73
CA ARG A 256 4.52 2.98 -5.15
C ARG A 256 4.69 1.67 -5.92
N LEU A 257 3.83 0.66 -5.70
CA LEU A 257 3.80 -0.56 -6.52
C LEU A 257 3.44 -0.24 -7.97
N ARG A 258 2.50 0.69 -8.19
CA ARG A 258 2.11 1.14 -9.54
C ARG A 258 3.21 1.97 -10.20
N ILE A 259 3.97 2.73 -9.43
CA ILE A 259 5.06 3.56 -9.94
C ILE A 259 6.23 2.67 -10.37
N SER A 260 6.60 1.68 -9.57
CA SER A 260 7.73 0.78 -9.88
C SER A 260 7.53 0.00 -11.17
N THR A 261 6.28 -0.34 -11.54
CA THR A 261 5.98 -0.97 -12.83
C THR A 261 6.14 -0.04 -14.03
N ARG A 262 6.04 1.28 -13.86
CA ARG A 262 6.16 2.26 -14.97
C ARG A 262 7.59 2.70 -15.26
N HIS A 263 8.49 2.58 -14.30
CA HIS A 263 9.83 3.20 -14.37
C HIS A 263 10.99 2.21 -14.56
N ARG A 264 10.74 1.00 -15.09
CA ARG A 264 11.73 -0.10 -15.22
C ARG A 264 12.39 -0.52 -13.89
N GLU A 265 11.83 -0.11 -12.76
CA GLU A 265 12.31 -0.55 -11.44
C GLU A 265 11.98 -2.03 -11.22
N ILE A 266 10.93 -2.53 -11.87
CA ILE A 266 10.45 -3.91 -11.80
C ILE A 266 11.52 -4.95 -12.15
N GLU A 267 12.44 -4.65 -13.08
CA GLU A 267 13.56 -5.53 -13.44
C GLU A 267 14.48 -5.77 -12.22
N ARG A 268 14.70 -4.74 -11.40
CA ARG A 268 15.49 -4.85 -10.16
C ARG A 268 14.80 -5.68 -9.08
N PHE A 269 13.46 -5.70 -9.09
CA PHE A 269 12.68 -6.54 -8.18
C PHE A 269 12.71 -8.00 -8.59
N VAL A 270 12.70 -8.29 -9.89
CA VAL A 270 12.92 -9.63 -10.41
C VAL A 270 14.31 -10.11 -9.98
N GLU A 271 15.35 -9.28 -10.07
CA GLU A 271 16.72 -9.65 -9.65
C GLU A 271 16.92 -9.71 -8.12
N ALA A 272 15.89 -9.42 -7.31
CA ALA A 272 16.03 -9.44 -5.87
C ALA A 272 16.07 -10.88 -5.31
N GLU A 273 17.04 -11.14 -4.43
CA GLU A 273 17.11 -12.37 -3.63
C GLU A 273 16.13 -12.27 -2.46
N ILE A 274 14.86 -12.53 -2.73
CA ILE A 274 13.78 -12.53 -1.75
C ILE A 274 12.87 -13.74 -1.93
N ASP A 275 12.19 -14.11 -0.85
CA ASP A 275 11.12 -15.10 -0.91
C ASP A 275 9.88 -14.47 -1.56
N PHE A 276 9.72 -14.73 -2.87
CA PHE A 276 8.59 -14.22 -3.64
C PHE A 276 7.26 -14.80 -3.14
N SER A 277 7.23 -16.06 -2.72
CA SER A 277 6.03 -16.71 -2.21
C SER A 277 5.51 -15.99 -0.96
N LEU A 278 6.41 -15.77 0.00
CA LEU A 278 6.11 -15.02 1.21
C LEU A 278 5.69 -13.58 0.88
N PHE A 279 6.36 -12.92 -0.06
CA PHE A 279 6.01 -11.56 -0.45
C PHE A 279 4.58 -11.46 -1.04
N HIS A 280 4.22 -12.35 -1.97
CA HIS A 280 2.88 -12.35 -2.57
C HIS A 280 1.80 -12.66 -1.52
N GLN A 281 2.07 -13.58 -0.59
CA GLN A 281 1.17 -13.85 0.53
C GLN A 281 0.97 -12.60 1.40
N CYS A 282 2.05 -11.95 1.83
CA CYS A 282 1.97 -10.73 2.64
C CYS A 282 1.20 -9.63 1.91
N LEU A 283 1.49 -9.42 0.62
CA LEU A 283 0.79 -8.43 -0.20
C LEU A 283 -0.71 -8.74 -0.31
N LEU A 284 -1.07 -9.99 -0.54
CA LEU A 284 -2.46 -10.43 -0.59
C LEU A 284 -3.19 -10.20 0.73
N GLU A 285 -2.57 -10.55 1.86
CA GLU A 285 -3.17 -10.37 3.18
C GLU A 285 -3.38 -8.89 3.52
N ILE A 286 -2.44 -8.02 3.15
CA ILE A 286 -2.59 -6.56 3.24
C ILE A 286 -3.80 -6.08 2.42
N VAL A 287 -3.91 -6.50 1.15
CA VAL A 287 -5.02 -6.11 0.27
C VAL A 287 -6.34 -6.60 0.82
N SER A 288 -6.40 -7.86 1.25
CA SER A 288 -7.60 -8.47 1.86
C SER A 288 -8.03 -7.73 3.13
N TYR A 289 -7.08 -7.30 3.96
CA TYR A 289 -7.35 -6.53 5.18
C TYR A 289 -7.92 -5.14 4.87
N LEU A 290 -7.32 -4.41 3.93
CA LEU A 290 -7.78 -3.09 3.54
C LEU A 290 -9.17 -3.14 2.89
N ASN A 291 -9.40 -4.11 2.01
CA ASN A 291 -10.70 -4.31 1.37
C ASN A 291 -11.76 -4.70 2.41
N LEU A 292 -11.45 -5.55 3.38
CA LEU A 292 -12.36 -5.85 4.49
C LEU A 292 -12.81 -4.59 5.24
N ILE A 293 -11.89 -3.66 5.53
CA ILE A 293 -12.24 -2.40 6.20
C ILE A 293 -13.21 -1.59 5.33
N HIS A 294 -12.86 -1.39 4.05
CA HIS A 294 -13.71 -0.64 3.11
C HIS A 294 -15.09 -1.27 2.96
N GLU A 295 -15.14 -2.59 2.77
CA GLU A 295 -16.37 -3.35 2.64
C GLU A 295 -17.23 -3.31 3.89
N SER A 296 -16.62 -3.32 5.08
CA SER A 296 -17.37 -3.20 6.35
C SER A 296 -18.12 -1.87 6.42
N TYR A 297 -17.48 -0.76 6.00
CA TYR A 297 -18.16 0.54 5.91
C TYR A 297 -19.22 0.55 4.81
N ILE A 298 -18.95 -0.06 3.66
CA ILE A 298 -19.91 -0.12 2.55
C ILE A 298 -21.14 -0.93 2.94
N ALA A 299 -20.96 -2.11 3.54
CA ALA A 299 -22.04 -2.96 4.03
C ALA A 299 -22.88 -2.23 5.08
N LYS A 300 -22.24 -1.49 5.99
CA LYS A 300 -22.96 -0.61 6.93
C LYS A 300 -23.73 0.52 6.23
N ALA A 301 -23.18 1.07 5.15
CA ALA A 301 -23.79 2.16 4.40
C ALA A 301 -25.04 1.72 3.62
N VAL A 302 -24.98 0.56 2.96
CA VAL A 302 -26.08 0.04 2.13
C VAL A 302 -27.08 -0.82 2.90
N GLY A 303 -26.70 -1.29 4.09
CA GLY A 303 -27.45 -2.28 4.87
C GLY A 303 -27.05 -3.72 4.52
N LEU A 304 -27.05 -4.60 5.52
CA LEU A 304 -26.57 -5.97 5.38
C LEU A 304 -27.33 -6.74 4.27
N GLU A 305 -28.66 -6.67 4.25
CA GLU A 305 -29.48 -7.35 3.23
C GLU A 305 -29.12 -6.93 1.81
N THR A 306 -28.96 -5.62 1.58
CA THR A 306 -28.57 -5.10 0.26
C THR A 306 -27.17 -5.56 -0.11
N TYR A 307 -26.23 -5.55 0.83
CA TYR A 307 -24.87 -6.03 0.60
C TYR A 307 -24.84 -7.54 0.30
N GLU A 308 -25.62 -8.35 0.99
CA GLU A 308 -25.78 -9.78 0.69
C GLU A 308 -26.35 -10.02 -0.71
N MET A 309 -27.36 -9.24 -1.13
CA MET A 309 -27.90 -9.30 -2.49
C MET A 309 -26.82 -8.99 -3.53
N ILE A 310 -25.96 -7.99 -3.29
CA ILE A 310 -24.84 -7.65 -4.16
C ILE A 310 -23.89 -8.85 -4.29
N VAL A 311 -23.50 -9.47 -3.16
CA VAL A 311 -22.58 -10.61 -3.15
C VAL A 311 -23.18 -11.82 -3.88
N ASN A 312 -24.48 -12.10 -3.69
CA ASN A 312 -25.16 -13.23 -4.32
C ASN A 312 -25.37 -13.04 -5.84
N GLN A 313 -25.30 -11.81 -6.35
CA GLN A 313 -25.37 -11.50 -7.79
C GLN A 313 -24.01 -11.61 -8.50
N LEU A 314 -22.92 -11.87 -7.77
CA LEU A 314 -21.59 -12.01 -8.35
C LEU A 314 -21.45 -13.33 -9.14
N PRO A 315 -20.56 -13.37 -10.15
CA PRO A 315 -20.22 -14.62 -10.82
C PRO A 315 -19.75 -15.70 -9.83
N ASP A 316 -20.08 -16.96 -10.11
CA ASP A 316 -19.81 -18.12 -9.23
C ASP A 316 -18.37 -18.22 -8.73
N TYR A 317 -17.39 -17.90 -9.58
CA TYR A 317 -15.97 -17.96 -9.22
C TYR A 317 -15.55 -16.92 -8.16
N ILE A 318 -16.33 -15.85 -8.00
CA ILE A 318 -16.15 -14.82 -6.95
C ILE A 318 -17.09 -15.08 -5.78
N SER A 319 -18.37 -15.36 -6.07
CA SER A 319 -19.44 -15.49 -5.07
C SER A 319 -19.30 -16.71 -4.18
N LYS A 320 -18.67 -17.79 -4.65
CA LYS A 320 -18.41 -19.01 -3.86
C LYS A 320 -17.02 -19.05 -3.23
N GLY A 321 -16.27 -17.95 -3.30
CA GLY A 321 -14.91 -17.84 -2.79
C GLY A 321 -14.77 -16.83 -1.64
N PHE A 322 -13.61 -16.17 -1.60
CA PHE A 322 -13.20 -15.31 -0.49
C PHE A 322 -14.18 -14.18 -0.13
N VAL A 323 -15.00 -13.71 -1.08
CA VAL A 323 -15.99 -12.64 -0.82
C VAL A 323 -17.10 -13.15 0.10
N LYS A 324 -17.58 -14.38 -0.11
CA LYS A 324 -18.61 -14.98 0.75
C LYS A 324 -18.07 -15.34 2.12
N ASP A 325 -16.84 -15.84 2.18
CA ASP A 325 -16.14 -16.09 3.44
C ASP A 325 -15.96 -14.79 4.24
N ARG A 326 -15.53 -13.71 3.58
CA ARG A 326 -15.39 -12.38 4.19
C ARG A 326 -16.73 -11.85 4.71
N LEU A 327 -17.80 -11.97 3.94
CA LEU A 327 -19.14 -11.59 4.36
C LEU A 327 -19.58 -12.36 5.61
N THR A 328 -19.56 -13.70 5.56
CA THR A 328 -20.12 -14.56 6.60
C THR A 328 -19.27 -14.61 7.87
N GLN A 329 -17.95 -14.61 7.74
CA GLN A 329 -17.03 -14.78 8.88
C GLN A 329 -16.62 -13.46 9.53
N LYS A 330 -16.70 -12.32 8.81
CA LYS A 330 -16.17 -11.03 9.29
C LYS A 330 -17.22 -9.92 9.28
N ILE A 331 -17.82 -9.61 8.13
CA ILE A 331 -18.69 -8.43 7.98
C ILE A 331 -20.02 -8.61 8.71
N GLU A 332 -20.73 -9.72 8.49
CA GLU A 332 -22.02 -9.98 9.11
C GLU A 332 -21.94 -10.02 10.65
N PRO A 333 -20.99 -10.76 11.28
CA PRO A 333 -20.81 -10.72 12.74
C PRO A 333 -20.51 -9.32 13.27
N LEU A 334 -19.68 -8.55 12.57
CA LEU A 334 -19.31 -7.18 12.94
C LEU A 334 -20.54 -6.26 12.99
N LEU A 335 -21.38 -6.29 11.95
CA LEU A 335 -22.58 -5.44 11.88
C LEU A 335 -23.60 -5.83 12.94
N LYS A 336 -23.85 -7.13 13.12
CA LYS A 336 -24.76 -7.64 14.18
C LYS A 336 -24.28 -7.27 15.59
N LYS A 337 -22.97 -7.31 15.86
CA LYS A 337 -22.39 -6.87 17.15
C LYS A 337 -22.59 -5.37 17.36
N THR A 338 -22.37 -4.57 16.32
CA THR A 338 -22.52 -3.11 16.36
C THR A 338 -23.96 -2.69 16.64
N GLU A 339 -24.94 -3.33 15.99
CA GLU A 339 -26.38 -3.06 16.21
C GLU A 339 -26.79 -3.36 17.66
N LYS A 340 -26.37 -4.49 18.21
CA LYS A 340 -26.65 -4.86 19.61
C LYS A 340 -26.10 -3.83 20.60
N SER A 341 -24.87 -3.36 20.38
CA SER A 341 -24.24 -2.33 21.22
C SER A 341 -25.00 -1.01 21.17
N GLN A 342 -25.46 -0.59 19.98
CA GLN A 342 -26.25 0.64 19.83
C GLN A 342 -27.62 0.56 20.53
N ILE A 343 -28.28 -0.60 20.50
CA ILE A 343 -29.56 -0.81 21.19
C ILE A 343 -29.37 -0.74 22.72
N GLN A 344 -28.30 -1.33 23.25
CA GLN A 344 -28.00 -1.32 24.69
C GLN A 344 -27.64 0.06 25.24
N HIS A 345 -27.07 0.95 24.42
CA HIS A 345 -26.76 2.33 24.82
C HIS A 345 -27.92 3.31 24.64
N ALA A 346 -28.95 2.94 23.87
CA ALA A 346 -30.13 3.76 23.62
C ALA A 346 -31.32 3.46 24.56
N ALA A 347 -31.30 2.29 25.22
CA ALA A 347 -32.20 1.89 26.30
C ALA A 347 -31.62 2.31 27.65
#